data_AF-A0A1C4XXA8-F1
#
_entry.id   AF-A0A1C4XXA8-F1
#
_cell.length_a   1.000
_cell.length_b   1.000
_cell.length_c   1.000
_cell.angle_alpha   90.00
_cell.angle_beta   90.00
_cell.angle_gamma   90.00
#
_symmetry.space_group_name_H-M   'P 1'
#
loop_
_entity.id
_entity.type
_entity.pdbx_description
1 polymer ?
#
loop_
_entity_poly.entity_id
_entity_poly.type
_entity_poly.pdbx_seq_one_letter_code
_entity_poly.pdbx_strand_id
1 'polypeptide(L)'
;MGAWDDGPFDNDSAADWCGDLHDADPPARPAMVRAALTTAALDTGYLDHDDAASAIAAAAIVASQMPGGEPITSPYAPDFLLAGESLDLDDDLPQLAVEALDRVLGHDSEWRSLWGEAGVSEFPQINKLRAVLSGPPELPGQIALL
;
A
#
# COMPACT_ATOMS: atom_id res chain seq x y z
N MET A 1 -15.67 -1.42 11.43
CA MET A 1 -14.23 -1.55 11.17
C MET A 1 -13.46 -0.90 12.30
N GLY A 2 -12.56 -1.60 12.97
CA GLY A 2 -11.68 -1.10 14.02
C GLY A 2 -10.22 -1.02 13.58
N ALA A 3 -9.45 -0.16 14.23
CA ALA A 3 -7.99 -0.06 14.10
C ALA A 3 -7.34 -0.16 15.47
N TRP A 4 -6.17 -0.80 15.55
CA TRP A 4 -5.41 -0.96 16.79
C TRP A 4 -4.04 -0.27 16.76
N ASP A 5 -3.56 0.12 15.57
CA ASP A 5 -2.40 0.97 15.36
C ASP A 5 -2.52 1.73 14.01
N ASP A 6 -1.55 2.57 13.67
CA ASP A 6 -1.50 3.37 12.43
C ASP A 6 -0.78 2.67 11.26
N GLY A 7 -0.36 1.42 11.45
CA GLY A 7 0.38 0.66 10.45
C GLY A 7 -0.47 0.11 9.31
N PRO A 8 0.15 -0.28 8.19
CA PRO A 8 -0.57 -0.71 6.97
C PRO A 8 -1.49 -1.91 7.12
N PHE A 9 -1.25 -2.73 8.15
CA PHE A 9 -1.99 -3.96 8.42
C PHE A 9 -2.78 -3.89 9.74
N ASP A 10 -2.79 -2.72 10.41
CA ASP A 10 -3.25 -2.59 11.79
C ASP A 10 -4.72 -2.17 11.93
N ASN A 11 -5.56 -2.69 11.04
CA ASN A 11 -7.00 -2.51 11.05
C ASN A 11 -7.74 -3.73 10.47
N ASP A 12 -9.01 -3.86 10.83
CA ASP A 12 -9.87 -4.97 10.42
C ASP A 12 -9.94 -5.11 8.88
N SER A 13 -10.11 -4.04 8.09
CA SER A 13 -10.25 -4.13 6.63
C SER A 13 -8.98 -4.66 5.97
N ALA A 14 -7.83 -4.20 6.43
CA ALA A 14 -6.54 -4.64 5.93
C ALA A 14 -6.28 -6.10 6.28
N ALA A 15 -6.64 -6.53 7.50
CA ALA A 15 -6.51 -7.92 7.93
C ALA A 15 -7.44 -8.85 7.13
N ASP A 16 -8.69 -8.45 6.91
CA ASP A 16 -9.66 -9.20 6.10
C ASP A 16 -9.16 -9.34 4.65
N TRP A 17 -8.72 -8.23 4.04
CA TRP A 17 -8.15 -8.25 2.69
C TRP A 17 -6.88 -9.10 2.58
N CYS A 18 -6.00 -9.07 3.59
CA CYS A 18 -4.83 -9.93 3.65
C CYS A 18 -5.20 -11.42 3.77
N GLY A 19 -6.27 -11.74 4.50
CA GLY A 19 -6.84 -13.09 4.56
C GLY A 19 -7.30 -13.58 3.19
N ASP A 20 -8.07 -12.76 2.48
CA ASP A 20 -8.53 -13.08 1.12
C ASP A 20 -7.34 -13.26 0.16
N LEU A 21 -6.31 -12.41 0.26
CA LEU A 21 -5.10 -12.51 -0.55
C LEU A 21 -4.29 -13.78 -0.24
N HIS A 22 -4.25 -14.19 1.03
CA HIS A 22 -3.61 -15.44 1.45
C HIS A 22 -4.32 -16.66 0.85
N ASP A 23 -5.65 -16.69 0.96
CA ASP A 23 -6.49 -17.80 0.51
C ASP A 23 -6.61 -17.91 -1.02
N ALA A 24 -6.33 -16.82 -1.74
CA ALA A 24 -6.35 -16.81 -3.19
C ALA A 24 -5.27 -17.70 -3.82
N ASP A 25 -5.61 -18.29 -4.97
CA ASP A 25 -4.67 -19.04 -5.80
C ASP A 25 -3.46 -18.16 -6.15
N PRO A 26 -2.20 -18.66 -6.08
CA PRO A 26 -1.01 -17.86 -6.32
C PRO A 26 -1.02 -17.02 -7.61
N PRO A 27 -1.53 -17.51 -8.76
CA PRO A 27 -1.62 -16.71 -9.99
C PRO A 27 -2.61 -15.52 -9.93
N ALA A 28 -3.56 -15.51 -8.98
CA ALA A 28 -4.55 -14.45 -8.85
C ALA A 28 -4.06 -13.29 -7.95
N ARG A 29 -3.10 -13.54 -7.06
CA ARG A 29 -2.63 -12.59 -6.06
C ARG A 29 -2.10 -11.27 -6.64
N PRO A 30 -1.28 -11.25 -7.72
CA PRO A 30 -0.85 -9.99 -8.32
C PRO A 30 -2.00 -9.12 -8.82
N ALA A 31 -3.03 -9.75 -9.41
CA ALA A 31 -4.21 -9.04 -9.89
C ALA A 31 -5.03 -8.43 -8.74
N MET A 32 -5.10 -9.10 -7.58
CA MET A 32 -5.75 -8.55 -6.38
C MET A 32 -5.01 -7.34 -5.83
N VAL A 33 -3.67 -7.37 -5.78
CA VAL A 33 -2.84 -6.21 -5.39
C VAL A 33 -3.12 -5.04 -6.33
N ARG A 34 -3.06 -5.27 -7.64
CA ARG A 34 -3.38 -4.22 -8.64
C ARG A 34 -4.79 -3.68 -8.46
N ALA A 35 -5.78 -4.55 -8.24
CA ALA A 35 -7.17 -4.15 -8.10
C ALA A 35 -7.37 -3.20 -6.91
N ALA A 36 -6.83 -3.55 -5.73
CA ALA A 36 -6.92 -2.69 -4.54
C ALA A 36 -6.33 -1.29 -4.79
N LEU A 37 -5.14 -1.23 -5.40
CA LEU A 37 -4.50 0.05 -5.74
C LEU A 37 -5.31 0.83 -6.77
N THR A 38 -5.83 0.16 -7.80
CA THR A 38 -6.62 0.79 -8.88
C THR A 38 -7.92 1.35 -8.35
N THR A 39 -8.62 0.61 -7.48
CA THR A 39 -9.86 1.05 -6.84
C THR A 39 -9.63 2.38 -6.12
N ALA A 40 -8.62 2.45 -5.26
CA ALA A 40 -8.31 3.69 -4.56
C ALA A 40 -7.87 4.79 -5.52
N ALA A 41 -6.89 4.55 -6.40
CA ALA A 41 -6.31 5.58 -7.27
C ALA A 41 -7.32 6.21 -8.24
N LEU A 42 -8.29 5.44 -8.73
CA LEU A 42 -9.26 5.88 -9.73
C LEU A 42 -10.61 6.31 -9.14
N ASP A 43 -10.82 6.21 -7.82
CA ASP A 43 -12.04 6.69 -7.18
C ASP A 43 -12.15 8.22 -7.30
N THR A 44 -13.13 8.69 -8.06
CA THR A 44 -13.42 10.12 -8.27
C THR A 44 -14.45 10.69 -7.28
N GLY A 45 -14.99 9.87 -6.40
CA GLY A 45 -15.99 10.22 -5.41
C GLY A 45 -15.37 10.34 -4.02
N TYR A 46 -16.08 9.82 -3.02
CA TYR A 46 -15.58 9.73 -1.66
C TYR A 46 -15.04 8.32 -1.44
N LEU A 47 -13.74 8.21 -1.15
CA LEU A 47 -13.07 6.93 -0.98
C LEU A 47 -13.45 6.36 0.39
N ASP A 48 -14.08 5.19 0.37
CA ASP A 48 -14.47 4.44 1.55
C ASP A 48 -13.25 3.98 2.37
N HIS A 49 -13.43 3.86 3.67
CA HIS A 49 -12.40 3.40 4.59
C HIS A 49 -11.80 2.05 4.16
N ASP A 50 -12.62 1.11 3.71
CA ASP A 50 -12.18 -0.25 3.45
C ASP A 50 -11.31 -0.34 2.21
N ASP A 51 -11.71 0.34 1.13
CA ASP A 51 -10.91 0.46 -0.09
C ASP A 51 -9.59 1.20 0.18
N ALA A 52 -9.61 2.24 1.01
CA ALA A 52 -8.40 2.94 1.43
C ALA A 52 -7.44 2.04 2.22
N ALA A 53 -7.96 1.27 3.18
CA ALA A 53 -7.17 0.36 3.99
C ALA A 53 -6.58 -0.79 3.17
N SER A 54 -7.36 -1.40 2.26
CA SER A 54 -6.86 -2.41 1.32
C SER A 54 -5.77 -1.85 0.40
N ALA A 55 -5.92 -0.62 -0.08
CA ALA A 55 -4.92 0.03 -0.90
C ALA A 55 -3.61 0.32 -0.14
N ILE A 56 -3.69 0.73 1.14
CA ILE A 56 -2.50 0.91 1.99
C ILE A 56 -1.78 -0.43 2.19
N ALA A 57 -2.51 -1.52 2.50
CA ALA A 57 -1.94 -2.85 2.65
C ALA A 57 -1.27 -3.33 1.35
N ALA A 58 -1.95 -3.18 0.21
CA ALA A 58 -1.41 -3.49 -1.11
C ALA A 58 -0.14 -2.67 -1.41
N ALA A 59 -0.12 -1.37 -1.11
CA ALA A 59 1.04 -0.51 -1.31
C ALA A 59 2.24 -0.94 -0.44
N ALA A 60 1.99 -1.41 0.79
CA ALA A 60 3.03 -1.96 1.64
C ALA A 60 3.66 -3.25 1.07
N ILE A 61 2.84 -4.12 0.47
CA ILE A 61 3.31 -5.33 -0.24
C ILE A 61 4.20 -4.97 -1.43
N VAL A 62 3.78 -4.00 -2.26
CA VAL A 62 4.61 -3.50 -3.36
C VAL A 62 5.93 -2.92 -2.81
N ALA A 63 5.86 -2.03 -1.82
CA ALA A 63 7.02 -1.38 -1.25
C ALA A 63 8.04 -2.36 -0.66
N SER A 64 7.58 -3.45 -0.03
CA SER A 64 8.46 -4.49 0.54
C SER A 64 9.35 -5.20 -0.49
N GLN A 65 8.95 -5.15 -1.77
CA GLN A 65 9.67 -5.78 -2.88
C GLN A 65 10.53 -4.79 -3.67
N MET A 66 10.51 -3.51 -3.31
CA MET A 66 11.33 -2.46 -3.93
C MET A 66 12.72 -2.35 -3.29
N PRO A 67 13.72 -1.81 -4.02
CA PRO A 67 15.00 -1.44 -3.41
C PRO A 67 14.80 -0.47 -2.23
N GLY A 68 15.33 -0.82 -1.06
CA GLY A 68 15.13 -0.04 0.18
C GLY A 68 13.82 -0.35 0.91
N GLY A 69 13.00 -1.26 0.37
CA GLY A 69 11.87 -1.86 1.06
C GLY A 69 12.32 -2.72 2.24
N GLU A 70 11.49 -2.75 3.28
CA GLU A 70 11.69 -3.64 4.43
C GLU A 70 10.77 -4.86 4.30
N PRO A 71 11.22 -6.05 4.73
CA PRO A 71 10.35 -7.22 4.81
C PRO A 71 9.14 -6.95 5.69
N ILE A 72 7.98 -7.48 5.28
CA ILE A 72 6.77 -7.41 6.10
C ILE A 72 6.95 -8.33 7.31
N THR A 73 6.62 -7.81 8.49
CA THR A 73 6.74 -8.52 9.77
C THR A 73 5.44 -8.53 10.58
N SER A 74 4.37 -7.91 10.06
CA SER A 74 3.09 -7.86 10.75
C SER A 74 2.44 -9.25 10.78
N PRO A 75 1.94 -9.73 11.93
CA PRO A 75 1.20 -10.99 12.00
C PRO A 75 -0.17 -10.94 11.28
N TYR A 76 -0.60 -9.75 10.85
CA TYR A 76 -1.85 -9.54 10.11
C TYR A 76 -1.63 -9.46 8.59
N ALA A 77 -0.40 -9.62 8.12
CA ALA A 77 -0.09 -9.76 6.70
C ALA A 77 -0.24 -11.22 6.24
N PRO A 78 -0.36 -11.49 4.92
CA PRO A 78 -0.45 -12.85 4.41
C PRO A 78 0.76 -13.71 4.80
N ASP A 79 0.53 -14.93 5.32
CA ASP A 79 1.59 -15.80 5.83
C ASP A 79 2.70 -16.11 4.82
N PHE A 80 2.37 -16.17 3.52
CA PHE A 80 3.36 -16.45 2.49
C PHE A 80 4.42 -15.34 2.40
N LEU A 81 4.04 -14.08 2.64
CA LEU A 81 5.00 -12.97 2.71
C LEU A 81 5.88 -13.08 3.97
N LEU A 82 5.31 -13.53 5.09
CA LEU A 82 6.06 -13.79 6.33
C LEU A 82 7.02 -14.97 6.19
N ALA A 83 6.70 -15.92 5.30
CA ALA A 83 7.59 -17.01 4.90
C ALA A 83 8.71 -16.56 3.93
N GLY A 84 8.71 -15.29 3.50
CA GLY A 84 9.70 -14.73 2.60
C GLY A 84 9.41 -14.95 1.11
N GLU A 85 8.19 -15.37 0.76
CA GLU A 85 7.76 -15.44 -0.64
C GLU A 85 7.50 -14.03 -1.19
N SER A 86 7.69 -13.87 -2.50
CA SER A 86 7.45 -12.63 -3.24
C SER A 86 6.36 -12.82 -4.28
N LEU A 87 5.72 -11.74 -4.70
CA LEU A 87 4.75 -11.75 -5.80
C LEU A 87 5.43 -11.33 -7.10
N ASP A 88 5.02 -11.91 -8.21
CA ASP A 88 5.40 -11.42 -9.54
C ASP A 88 4.53 -10.19 -9.85
N LEU A 89 5.06 -9.00 -9.56
CA LEU A 89 4.37 -7.73 -9.69
C LEU A 89 4.85 -6.98 -10.94
N ASP A 90 3.91 -6.38 -11.67
CA ASP A 90 4.24 -5.57 -12.83
C ASP A 90 5.00 -4.29 -12.47
N ASP A 91 5.90 -3.86 -13.35
CA ASP A 91 6.82 -2.72 -13.14
C ASP A 91 6.12 -1.36 -12.92
N ASP A 92 4.85 -1.22 -13.28
CA ASP A 92 4.05 0.00 -13.09
C ASP A 92 3.40 0.10 -11.69
N LEU A 93 3.36 -1.00 -10.92
CA LEU A 93 2.72 -1.00 -9.61
C LEU A 93 3.31 -0.02 -8.60
N PRO A 94 4.63 0.27 -8.56
CA PRO A 94 5.16 1.27 -7.63
C PRO A 94 4.55 2.65 -7.85
N GLN A 95 4.40 3.08 -9.10
CA GLN A 95 3.77 4.36 -9.44
C GLN A 95 2.28 4.33 -9.07
N LEU A 96 1.56 3.27 -9.44
CA LEU A 96 0.14 3.12 -9.11
C LEU A 96 -0.09 3.13 -7.59
N ALA A 97 0.83 2.53 -6.81
CA ALA A 97 0.78 2.55 -5.36
C ALA A 97 0.97 3.96 -4.78
N VAL A 98 1.87 4.77 -5.35
CA VAL A 98 2.01 6.19 -4.94
C VAL A 98 0.72 6.95 -5.23
N GLU A 99 0.12 6.78 -6.40
CA GLU A 99 -1.15 7.42 -6.78
C GLU A 99 -2.29 7.02 -5.83
N ALA A 100 -2.39 5.74 -5.47
CA ALA A 100 -3.35 5.26 -4.49
C ALA A 100 -3.13 5.87 -3.10
N LEU A 101 -1.90 5.92 -2.61
CA LEU A 101 -1.57 6.52 -1.30
C LEU A 101 -1.85 8.04 -1.28
N ASP A 102 -1.55 8.75 -2.38
CA ASP A 102 -1.89 10.16 -2.52
C ASP A 102 -3.40 10.39 -2.45
N ARG A 103 -4.18 9.50 -3.08
CA ARG A 103 -5.64 9.54 -3.06
C ARG A 103 -6.23 9.21 -1.68
N VAL A 104 -5.63 8.27 -0.95
CA VAL A 104 -5.97 7.94 0.45
C VAL A 104 -5.71 9.11 1.39
N LEU A 105 -4.63 9.86 1.19
CA LEU A 105 -4.29 11.05 1.99
C LEU A 105 -5.08 12.31 1.60
N GLY A 106 -5.87 12.23 0.53
CA GLY A 106 -6.71 13.31 0.02
C GLY A 106 -7.87 13.69 0.96
N HIS A 107 -8.56 14.78 0.62
CA HIS A 107 -9.68 15.32 1.40
C HIS A 107 -10.95 14.48 1.28
N ASP A 108 -11.17 13.83 0.14
CA ASP A 108 -12.34 12.96 -0.11
C ASP A 108 -12.04 11.50 0.25
N SER A 109 -11.50 11.27 1.44
CA SER A 109 -11.12 9.95 1.97
C SER A 109 -11.68 9.78 3.38
N GLU A 110 -12.47 8.72 3.57
CA GLU A 110 -13.03 8.38 4.87
C GLU A 110 -11.94 8.01 5.86
N TRP A 111 -10.98 7.19 5.44
CA TRP A 111 -9.83 6.81 6.25
C TRP A 111 -9.11 8.05 6.78
N ARG A 112 -8.85 9.04 5.91
CA ARG A 112 -8.18 10.28 6.31
C ARG A 112 -9.04 11.11 7.26
N SER A 113 -10.34 11.16 7.01
CA SER A 113 -11.31 11.92 7.82
C SER A 113 -11.41 11.36 9.23
N LEU A 114 -11.54 10.04 9.39
CA LEU A 114 -11.64 9.36 10.69
C LEU A 114 -10.39 9.63 11.57
N TRP A 115 -9.19 9.51 10.99
CA TRP A 115 -7.96 9.88 11.72
C TRP A 115 -7.91 11.37 12.07
N GLY A 116 -8.42 12.23 11.18
CA GLY A 116 -8.55 13.68 11.45
C GLY A 116 -9.49 13.98 12.61
N GLU A 117 -10.63 13.30 12.69
CA GLU A 117 -11.58 13.41 13.81
C GLU A 117 -10.95 12.94 15.13
N ALA A 118 -10.05 11.95 15.08
CA ALA A 118 -9.23 11.50 16.20
C ALA A 118 -8.04 12.44 16.52
N GLY A 119 -7.85 13.53 15.78
CA GLY A 119 -6.79 14.51 16.02
C GLY A 119 -5.44 14.17 15.38
N VAL A 120 -5.38 13.16 14.52
CA VAL A 120 -4.17 12.73 13.80
C VAL A 120 -4.11 13.39 12.42
N SER A 121 -2.94 13.93 12.10
CA SER A 121 -2.72 14.65 10.84
C SER A 121 -1.44 14.27 10.11
N GLU A 122 -0.59 13.45 10.73
CA GLU A 122 0.64 12.95 10.16
C GLU A 122 0.59 11.42 10.10
N PHE A 123 1.06 10.86 8.99
CA PHE A 123 1.05 9.42 8.72
C PHE A 123 2.45 8.96 8.31
N PRO A 124 3.39 8.84 9.28
CA PRO A 124 4.79 8.56 8.99
C PRO A 124 4.98 7.23 8.24
N GLN A 125 4.16 6.22 8.53
CA GLN A 125 4.23 4.93 7.83
C GLN A 125 3.87 5.06 6.36
N ILE A 126 2.80 5.77 6.01
CA ILE A 126 2.43 6.04 4.61
C ILE A 126 3.52 6.84 3.91
N ASN A 127 4.10 7.84 4.56
CA ASN A 127 5.20 8.61 3.98
C ASN A 127 6.45 7.75 3.73
N LYS A 128 6.76 6.79 4.60
CA LYS A 128 7.83 5.82 4.39
C LYS A 128 7.57 4.95 3.16
N LEU A 129 6.34 4.45 3.01
CA LEU A 129 5.94 3.68 1.82
C LEU A 129 6.12 4.50 0.55
N ARG A 130 5.59 5.73 0.51
CA ARG A 130 5.72 6.63 -0.65
C ARG A 130 7.18 6.88 -1.04
N ALA A 131 8.06 7.06 -0.07
CA ALA A 131 9.48 7.28 -0.31
C ALA A 131 10.17 6.06 -0.95
N VAL A 132 9.84 4.85 -0.49
CA VAL A 132 10.36 3.60 -1.07
C VAL A 132 9.81 3.38 -2.48
N LEU A 133 8.50 3.57 -2.67
CA LEU A 133 7.81 3.33 -3.95
C LEU A 133 8.24 4.31 -5.04
N SER A 134 8.58 5.56 -4.69
CA SER A 134 9.05 6.58 -5.63
C SER A 134 10.51 6.36 -6.07
N GLY A 135 11.23 5.45 -5.43
CA GLY A 135 12.67 5.26 -5.62
C GLY A 135 13.50 6.47 -5.17
N PRO A 136 14.85 6.37 -5.26
CA PRO A 136 15.69 7.56 -5.12
C PRO A 136 15.33 8.56 -6.24
N PRO A 137 15.37 9.88 -5.97
CA PRO A 137 15.18 10.86 -7.02
C PRO A 137 16.18 10.58 -8.14
N GLU A 138 15.68 10.35 -9.35
CA GLU A 138 16.51 10.21 -10.55
C GLU A 138 17.45 11.42 -10.61
N LEU A 139 18.75 11.21 -10.37
CA LEU A 139 19.73 12.26 -10.53
C LEU A 139 19.80 12.62 -12.02
N PRO A 140 19.56 13.88 -12.42
CA PRO A 140 19.69 14.26 -13.81
C PRO A 140 21.14 14.08 -14.27
N GLY A 141 21.37 13.10 -15.13
CA GLY A 141 22.58 13.01 -15.95
C GLY A 141 23.78 12.28 -15.32
N GLN A 142 23.81 10.96 -15.44
CA GLN A 142 25.03 10.32 -15.94
C GLN A 142 24.87 10.11 -17.44
N ILE A 143 25.07 11.20 -18.20
CA ILE A 143 25.54 11.07 -19.56
C ILE A 143 26.86 10.29 -19.44
N ALA A 144 26.87 9.07 -19.96
CA ALA A 144 28.07 8.29 -20.15
C ALA A 144 29.09 9.15 -20.89
N LEU A 145 30.06 9.67 -20.15
CA LEU A 145 31.19 10.39 -20.69
C LEU A 145 32.38 9.42 -20.59
N LEU A 146 32.59 8.76 -21.72
CA LEU A 146 33.77 8.00 -22.18
C LEU A 146 34.03 6.65 -21.51
#